data_AF-A0A2E6HS26-F1
#
_entry.id   AF-A0A2E6HS26-F1
#
_cell.length_a   1.000
_cell.length_b   1.000
_cell.length_c   1.000
_cell.angle_alpha   90.00
_cell.angle_beta   90.00
_cell.angle_gamma   90.00
#
_symmetry.space_group_name_H-M   'P 1'
#
loop_
_entity.id
_entity.type
_entity.pdbx_description
1 polymer ?
#
loop_
_entity_poly.entity_id
_entity_poly.type
_entity_poly.pdbx_seq_one_letter_code
_entity_poly.pdbx_strand_id
1 'polypeptide(L)'
;MLDQVIVIKNIQGRANDQVVVEYSQENAIGKPDKIRFPAETALKYSIRRQLVLTESDWEIIKTEAIGLQAKIKAFALVAQRERTAFELTKALKSTKRFTFTDQMIEVAVARVEELGYLDQDKIAHHHVTRSASTLKSKRLLRHQMKGRGISDSAIETSLDNYDEMPAALMHTQKQCKVIDLNSPSPGQLDQVKQHLYRKGFQTATIELCLQTLTKSNF
;
A
#
# COMPACT_ATOMS: atom_id res chain seq x y z
N MET A 1 45.67 16.68 1.03
CA MET A 1 44.33 17.11 1.49
C MET A 1 44.13 16.43 2.84
N LEU A 2 43.78 17.17 3.89
CA LEU A 2 43.45 16.54 5.18
C LEU A 2 42.16 15.75 4.96
N ASP A 3 42.24 14.42 5.03
CA ASP A 3 41.03 13.59 4.99
C ASP A 3 40.13 14.04 6.13
N GLN A 4 38.90 14.41 5.80
CA GLN A 4 37.93 14.77 6.83
C GLN A 4 37.57 13.49 7.59
N VAL A 5 37.76 13.53 8.90
CA VAL A 5 37.58 12.37 9.77
C VAL A 5 36.36 12.55 10.65
N ILE A 6 35.55 11.50 10.74
CA ILE A 6 34.39 11.39 11.61
C ILE A 6 34.78 10.67 12.90
N VAL A 7 34.41 11.27 14.03
CA VAL A 7 34.61 10.70 15.35
C VAL A 7 33.28 10.36 15.98
N ILE A 8 33.09 9.10 16.37
CA ILE A 8 31.92 8.64 17.12
C ILE A 8 32.03 9.12 18.57
N LYS A 9 31.15 10.03 18.97
CA LYS A 9 31.13 10.64 20.30
C LYS A 9 30.38 9.79 21.32
N ASN A 10 29.33 9.12 20.89
CA ASN A 10 28.50 8.28 21.75
C ASN A 10 27.71 7.24 20.95
N ILE A 11 27.33 6.14 21.61
CA ILE A 11 26.38 5.16 21.08
C ILE A 11 25.45 4.72 22.20
N GLN A 12 24.14 4.73 21.94
CA GLN A 12 23.13 4.39 22.92
C GLN A 12 22.12 3.40 22.36
N GLY A 13 21.89 2.29 23.07
CA GLY A 13 20.84 1.33 22.74
C GLY A 13 19.44 1.92 22.86
N ARG A 14 18.53 1.45 22.02
CA ARG A 14 17.10 1.77 21.99
C ARG A 14 16.29 0.50 21.74
N ALA A 15 15.00 0.54 22.03
CA ALA A 15 14.08 -0.55 21.74
C ALA A 15 14.05 -0.90 20.24
N ASN A 16 13.58 -2.12 19.93
CA ASN A 16 13.45 -2.67 18.58
C ASN A 16 14.78 -2.81 17.82
N ASP A 17 15.84 -3.24 18.52
CA ASP A 17 17.18 -3.47 17.96
C ASP A 17 17.73 -2.25 17.21
N GLN A 18 17.57 -1.08 17.83
CA GLN A 18 18.05 0.19 17.31
C GLN A 18 19.14 0.75 18.21
N VAL A 19 20.06 1.50 17.63
CA VAL A 19 21.03 2.32 18.36
C VAL A 19 21.01 3.75 17.83
N VAL A 20 21.29 4.71 18.70
CA VAL A 20 21.52 6.10 18.32
C VAL A 20 23.02 6.33 18.36
N VAL A 21 23.60 6.70 17.22
CA VAL A 21 25.01 7.04 17.09
C VAL A 21 25.14 8.55 17.03
N GLU A 22 25.93 9.11 17.94
CA GLU A 22 26.28 10.53 17.96
C GLU A 22 27.69 10.70 17.39
N TYR A 23 27.86 11.54 16.38
CA TYR A 23 29.13 11.71 15.67
C TYR A 23 29.39 13.18 15.34
N SER A 24 30.65 13.53 15.13
CA SER A 24 31.03 14.85 14.61
C SER A 24 32.31 14.74 13.79
N GLN A 25 32.59 15.74 12.96
CA GLN A 25 33.94 15.91 12.41
C GLN A 25 34.93 16.15 13.56
N GLU A 26 36.18 15.71 13.39
CA GLU A 26 37.22 15.75 14.42
C GLU A 26 37.44 17.16 15.00
N ASN A 27 37.41 18.19 14.15
CA ASN A 27 37.64 19.59 14.52
C ASN A 27 36.34 20.42 14.64
N ALA A 28 35.17 19.80 14.61
CA ALA A 28 33.91 20.53 14.69
C ALA A 28 33.64 21.03 16.12
N ILE A 29 33.57 22.35 16.28
CA ILE A 29 33.13 23.01 17.51
C ILE A 29 31.61 23.21 17.39
N GLY A 30 30.84 22.19 17.79
CA GLY A 30 29.38 22.20 17.64
C GLY A 30 28.69 21.00 18.31
N LYS A 31 27.35 21.01 18.28
CA LYS A 31 26.56 19.88 18.77
C LYS A 31 26.77 18.68 17.83
N PRO A 32 27.03 17.46 18.36
CA PRO A 32 27.20 16.29 17.51
C PRO A 32 25.90 15.94 16.77
N ASP A 33 26.07 15.53 15.53
CA ASP A 33 24.99 14.97 14.72
C ASP A 33 24.54 13.62 15.30
N LYS A 34 23.28 13.27 15.02
CA LYS A 34 22.69 12.03 15.53
C LYS A 34 22.01 11.28 14.41
N ILE A 35 22.30 9.99 14.32
CA ILE A 35 21.64 9.09 13.39
C ILE A 35 21.20 7.81 14.09
N ARG A 36 20.09 7.22 13.62
CA ARG A 36 19.58 5.94 14.13
C ARG A 36 20.04 4.82 13.22
N PHE A 37 20.71 3.84 13.81
CA PHE A 37 21.20 2.65 13.13
C PHE A 37 20.44 1.42 13.61
N PRO A 38 20.23 0.42 12.74
CA PRO A 38 19.98 -0.93 13.21
C PRO A 38 21.17 -1.41 14.06
N ALA A 39 20.90 -2.12 15.15
CA ALA A 39 21.96 -2.68 16.00
C ALA A 39 22.89 -3.59 15.20
N GLU A 40 22.35 -4.34 14.23
CA GLU A 40 23.11 -5.18 13.30
C GLU A 40 24.21 -4.41 12.56
N THR A 41 23.89 -3.24 11.97
CA THR A 41 24.90 -2.42 11.26
C THR A 41 25.97 -1.91 12.23
N ALA A 42 25.57 -1.49 13.43
CA ALA A 42 26.53 -1.04 14.43
C ALA A 42 27.48 -2.16 14.87
N LEU A 43 26.98 -3.39 15.01
CA LEU A 43 27.78 -4.58 15.31
C LEU A 43 28.70 -4.95 14.15
N LYS A 44 28.18 -5.00 12.91
CA LYS A 44 28.95 -5.33 11.70
C LYS A 44 30.19 -4.47 11.54
N TYR A 45 30.06 -3.17 11.81
CA TYR A 45 31.16 -2.20 11.70
C TYR A 45 31.86 -1.91 13.03
N SER A 46 31.54 -2.65 14.09
CA SER A 46 32.12 -2.47 15.43
C SER A 46 32.07 -1.01 15.92
N ILE A 47 30.96 -0.33 15.64
CA ILE A 47 30.73 1.07 15.99
C ILE A 47 30.73 1.20 17.51
N ARG A 48 31.68 1.99 18.01
CA ARG A 48 31.87 2.24 19.44
C ARG A 48 32.32 3.67 19.66
N ARG A 49 32.19 4.13 20.91
CA ARG A 49 32.69 5.44 21.32
C ARG A 49 34.18 5.57 20.98
N GLN A 50 34.60 6.76 20.55
CA GLN A 50 35.95 7.11 20.10
C GLN A 50 36.42 6.39 18.82
N LEU A 51 35.54 5.65 18.13
CA LEU A 51 35.87 5.15 16.81
C LEU A 51 36.06 6.34 15.84
N VAL A 52 37.14 6.25 15.07
CA VAL A 52 37.55 7.24 14.10
C VAL A 52 37.41 6.61 12.71
N LEU A 53 36.67 7.26 11.83
CA LEU A 53 36.37 6.78 10.48
C LEU A 53 36.68 7.86 9.45
N THR A 54 37.10 7.46 8.26
CA THR A 54 37.12 8.39 7.13
C THR A 54 35.69 8.82 6.80
N GLU A 55 35.52 10.02 6.24
CA GLU A 55 34.21 10.47 5.78
C GLU A 55 33.61 9.50 4.76
N SER A 56 34.42 8.95 3.84
CA SER A 56 33.97 7.96 2.86
C SER A 56 33.46 6.67 3.50
N ASP A 57 34.17 6.12 4.49
CA ASP A 57 33.72 4.90 5.19
C ASP A 57 32.43 5.19 5.97
N TRP A 58 32.34 6.37 6.58
CA TRP A 58 31.15 6.77 7.32
C TRP A 58 29.93 6.92 6.40
N GLU A 59 30.09 7.50 5.21
CA GLU A 59 29.01 7.55 4.22
C GLU A 59 28.55 6.15 3.80
N ILE A 60 29.48 5.24 3.50
CA ILE A 60 29.15 3.85 3.14
C ILE A 60 28.34 3.18 4.26
N ILE A 61 28.81 3.30 5.50
CA ILE A 61 28.14 2.71 6.68
C ILE A 61 26.74 3.33 6.86
N LYS A 62 26.60 4.65 6.73
CA LYS A 62 25.31 5.33 6.82
C LYS A 62 24.36 4.87 5.72
N THR A 63 24.81 4.80 4.47
CA THR A 63 24.00 4.34 3.34
C THR A 63 23.52 2.91 3.59
N GLU A 64 24.39 2.01 4.04
CA GLU A 64 24.00 0.64 4.36
C GLU A 64 22.99 0.58 5.51
N ALA A 65 23.22 1.34 6.59
CA ALA A 65 22.32 1.42 7.73
C ALA A 65 20.92 1.87 7.30
N ILE A 66 20.82 2.93 6.50
CA ILE A 66 19.54 3.45 6.00
C ILE A 66 18.87 2.43 5.05
N GLY A 67 19.64 1.75 4.21
CA GLY A 67 19.13 0.66 3.36
C GLY A 67 18.54 -0.49 4.16
N LEU A 68 19.18 -0.90 5.26
CA LEU A 68 18.65 -1.91 6.17
C LEU A 68 17.38 -1.42 6.89
N GLN A 69 17.31 -0.14 7.26
CA GLN A 69 16.08 0.46 7.81
C GLN A 69 14.93 0.42 6.82
N ALA A 70 15.17 0.61 5.52
CA ALA A 70 14.15 0.49 4.49
C ALA A 70 13.55 -0.91 4.47
N LYS A 71 14.39 -1.95 4.56
CA LYS A 71 13.95 -3.36 4.64
C LYS A 71 13.13 -3.63 5.91
N ILE A 72 13.64 -3.26 7.08
CA ILE A 72 12.92 -3.44 8.36
C ILE A 72 11.56 -2.73 8.31
N LYS A 73 11.53 -1.51 7.77
CA LYS A 73 10.30 -0.75 7.63
C LYS A 73 9.32 -1.41 6.65
N ALA A 74 9.82 -1.97 5.55
CA ALA A 74 9.01 -2.67 4.57
C ALA A 74 8.32 -3.90 5.20
N PHE A 75 9.08 -4.73 5.92
CA PHE A 75 8.53 -5.86 6.66
C PHE A 75 7.48 -5.43 7.69
N ALA A 76 7.76 -4.39 8.47
CA ALA A 76 6.79 -3.86 9.43
C ALA A 76 5.50 -3.37 8.75
N LEU A 77 5.57 -2.82 7.54
CA LEU A 77 4.41 -2.34 6.79
C LEU A 77 3.53 -3.46 6.25
N VAL A 78 4.11 -4.57 5.79
CA VAL A 78 3.37 -5.74 5.30
C VAL A 78 2.84 -6.63 6.44
N ALA A 79 3.54 -6.65 7.58
CA ALA A 79 3.06 -7.34 8.78
C ALA A 79 1.77 -6.70 9.36
N GLN A 80 1.60 -5.38 9.19
CA GLN A 80 0.40 -4.67 9.65
C GLN A 80 -0.83 -4.94 8.79
N ARG A 81 -0.64 -4.98 7.47
CA ARG A 81 -1.69 -5.29 6.50
C ARG A 81 -1.08 -5.67 5.16
N GLU A 82 -1.86 -6.42 4.39
CA GLU A 82 -1.54 -6.73 3.00
C GLU A 82 -1.39 -5.44 2.16
N ARG A 83 -0.39 -5.46 1.28
CA ARG A 83 -0.01 -4.34 0.41
C ARG A 83 0.47 -4.88 -0.93
N THR A 84 0.20 -4.14 -1.99
CA THR A 84 0.87 -4.35 -3.28
C THR A 84 2.26 -3.72 -3.25
N ALA A 85 3.12 -4.09 -4.21
CA ALA A 85 4.41 -3.42 -4.41
C ALA A 85 4.23 -1.90 -4.57
N PHE A 86 3.23 -1.46 -5.35
CA PHE A 86 2.90 -0.04 -5.51
C PHE A 86 2.57 0.66 -4.18
N GLU A 87 1.70 0.06 -3.36
CA GLU A 87 1.33 0.62 -2.06
C GLU A 87 2.51 0.64 -1.08
N LEU A 88 3.35 -0.39 -1.11
CA LEU A 88 4.53 -0.50 -0.26
C LEU A 88 5.56 0.58 -0.62
N THR A 89 5.88 0.73 -1.91
CA THR A 89 6.75 1.80 -2.43
C THR A 89 6.24 3.18 -2.00
N LYS A 90 4.95 3.47 -2.20
CA LYS A 90 4.35 4.75 -1.80
C LYS A 90 4.45 4.97 -0.28
N ALA A 91 4.21 3.93 0.52
CA ALA A 91 4.30 4.01 1.98
C ALA A 91 5.74 4.27 2.46
N LEU A 92 6.73 3.64 1.84
CA LEU A 92 8.15 3.87 2.14
C LEU A 92 8.56 5.30 1.78
N LYS A 93 8.19 5.81 0.59
CA LYS A 93 8.45 7.20 0.17
C LYS A 93 7.83 8.24 1.12
N SER A 94 6.65 7.95 1.67
CA SER A 94 5.93 8.87 2.55
C SER A 94 6.40 8.89 4.02
N THR A 95 7.43 8.13 4.37
CA THR A 95 7.91 8.03 5.76
C THR A 95 8.59 9.33 6.20
N LYS A 96 8.14 9.89 7.34
CA LYS A 96 8.74 11.12 7.91
C LYS A 96 10.06 10.91 8.66
N ARG A 97 10.36 9.66 9.04
CA ARG A 97 11.50 9.35 9.93
C ARG A 97 12.83 9.20 9.21
N PHE A 98 12.79 8.79 7.94
CA PHE A 98 13.95 8.47 7.13
C PHE A 98 13.65 8.89 5.70
N THR A 99 14.67 9.43 5.03
CA THR A 99 14.61 9.72 3.60
C THR A 99 15.29 8.56 2.88
N PHE A 100 14.49 7.67 2.30
CA PHE A 100 14.99 6.55 1.52
C PHE A 100 15.17 6.97 0.06
N THR A 101 16.28 6.55 -0.56
CA THR A 101 16.46 6.69 -2.00
C THR A 101 15.59 5.67 -2.75
N ASP A 102 15.32 5.93 -4.03
CA ASP A 102 14.54 5.00 -4.85
C ASP A 102 15.18 3.60 -4.91
N GLN A 103 16.51 3.53 -5.00
CA GLN A 103 17.26 2.26 -5.00
C GLN A 103 17.07 1.48 -3.68
N MET A 104 17.09 2.16 -2.52
CA MET A 104 16.84 1.49 -1.23
C MET A 104 15.43 0.93 -1.14
N ILE A 105 14.45 1.66 -1.68
CA ILE A 105 13.05 1.24 -1.70
C ILE A 105 12.88 0.05 -2.64
N GLU A 106 13.46 0.09 -3.83
CA GLU A 106 13.43 -1.01 -4.79
C GLU A 106 14.01 -2.29 -4.20
N VAL A 107 15.19 -2.22 -3.59
CA VAL A 107 15.83 -3.37 -2.91
C VAL A 107 14.96 -3.90 -1.76
N ALA A 108 14.32 -3.02 -0.98
CA ALA A 108 13.44 -3.43 0.09
C ALA A 108 12.16 -4.11 -0.42
N VAL A 109 11.53 -3.56 -1.45
CA VAL A 109 10.31 -4.11 -2.06
C VAL A 109 10.61 -5.45 -2.72
N ALA A 110 11.68 -5.55 -3.51
CA ALA A 110 12.12 -6.79 -4.15
C ALA A 110 12.36 -7.88 -3.11
N ARG A 111 12.97 -7.55 -1.97
CA ARG A 111 13.20 -8.53 -0.90
C ARG A 111 11.90 -9.04 -0.27
N VAL A 112 10.91 -8.17 -0.11
CA VAL A 112 9.59 -8.55 0.44
C VAL A 112 8.80 -9.39 -0.58
N GLU A 113 8.94 -9.09 -1.86
CA GLU A 113 8.35 -9.86 -2.97
C GLU A 113 8.96 -11.25 -3.11
N GLU A 114 10.29 -11.35 -3.08
CA GLU A 114 11.05 -12.61 -3.13
C GLU A 114 10.62 -13.60 -2.03
N LEU A 115 10.27 -13.07 -0.85
CA LEU A 115 9.79 -13.87 0.28
C LEU A 115 8.28 -14.16 0.23
N GLY A 116 7.57 -13.74 -0.82
CA GLY A 116 6.16 -14.06 -1.06
C GLY A 116 5.16 -13.24 -0.24
N TYR A 117 5.57 -12.11 0.36
CA TYR A 117 4.65 -11.28 1.15
C TYR A 117 3.74 -10.37 0.31
N LEU A 118 4.02 -10.21 -0.99
CA LEU A 118 3.27 -9.33 -1.91
C LEU A 118 2.35 -10.13 -2.85
N ASP A 119 1.45 -10.93 -2.28
CA ASP A 119 0.52 -11.77 -3.02
C ASP A 119 -0.67 -10.95 -3.58
N GLN A 120 -0.66 -10.70 -4.89
CA GLN A 120 -1.69 -9.91 -5.55
C GLN A 120 -3.02 -10.65 -5.68
N ASP A 121 -2.99 -11.96 -5.92
CA ASP A 121 -4.19 -12.79 -6.08
C ASP A 121 -4.98 -12.81 -4.77
N LYS A 122 -4.27 -13.01 -3.66
CA LYS A 122 -4.85 -12.96 -2.32
C LYS A 122 -5.44 -11.59 -2.01
N ILE A 123 -4.72 -10.51 -2.31
CA ILE A 123 -5.20 -9.14 -2.08
C ILE A 123 -6.45 -8.86 -2.92
N ALA A 124 -6.47 -9.27 -4.20
CA ALA A 124 -7.60 -9.10 -5.10
C ALA A 124 -8.83 -9.87 -4.59
N HIS A 125 -8.63 -11.15 -4.25
CA HIS A 125 -9.69 -11.99 -3.68
C HIS A 125 -10.27 -11.39 -2.41
N HIS A 126 -9.42 -11.01 -1.44
CA HIS A 126 -9.88 -10.36 -0.21
C HIS A 126 -10.63 -9.05 -0.47
N HIS A 127 -10.21 -8.28 -1.48
CA HIS A 127 -10.87 -7.03 -1.85
C HIS A 127 -12.29 -7.26 -2.39
N VAL A 128 -12.47 -8.29 -3.22
CA VAL A 128 -13.79 -8.71 -3.73
C VAL A 128 -14.66 -9.23 -2.59
N THR A 129 -14.16 -10.15 -1.78
CA THR A 129 -14.91 -10.76 -0.66
C THR A 129 -15.37 -9.72 0.36
N ARG A 130 -14.51 -8.77 0.75
CA ARG A 130 -14.91 -7.66 1.63
C ARG A 130 -15.93 -6.73 0.98
N SER A 131 -15.89 -6.61 -0.34
CA SER A 131 -16.78 -5.71 -1.07
C SER A 131 -18.16 -6.29 -1.36
N ALA A 132 -18.35 -7.61 -1.20
CA ALA A 132 -19.65 -8.27 -1.35
C ALA A 132 -20.72 -7.64 -0.43
N SER A 133 -20.33 -7.17 0.76
CA SER A 133 -21.22 -6.44 1.68
C SER A 133 -21.50 -4.99 1.27
N THR A 134 -20.76 -4.44 0.30
CA THR A 134 -20.80 -3.01 -0.06
C THR A 134 -21.49 -2.73 -1.41
N LEU A 135 -22.09 -3.74 -2.05
CA LEU A 135 -22.93 -3.61 -3.24
C LEU A 135 -22.22 -2.91 -4.42
N LYS A 136 -21.00 -3.34 -4.75
CA LYS A 136 -20.20 -2.73 -5.82
C LYS A 136 -20.31 -3.51 -7.13
N SER A 137 -20.20 -2.81 -8.26
CA SER A 137 -20.09 -3.42 -9.59
C SER A 137 -18.69 -3.97 -9.86
N LYS A 138 -18.57 -4.94 -10.77
CA LYS A 138 -17.29 -5.45 -11.28
C LYS A 138 -16.40 -4.31 -11.80
N ARG A 139 -16.99 -3.35 -12.53
CA ARG A 139 -16.24 -2.19 -13.07
C ARG A 139 -15.63 -1.34 -11.97
N LEU A 140 -16.39 -1.06 -10.91
CA LEU A 140 -15.89 -0.27 -9.78
C LEU A 140 -14.80 -1.03 -9.01
N LEU A 141 -15.00 -2.34 -8.78
CA LEU A 141 -14.01 -3.19 -8.12
C LEU A 141 -12.70 -3.24 -8.90
N ARG A 142 -12.77 -3.47 -10.21
CA ARG A 142 -11.61 -3.41 -11.12
C ARG A 142 -10.88 -2.09 -11.02
N HIS A 143 -11.60 -0.97 -11.11
CA HIS A 143 -10.99 0.36 -11.01
C HIS A 143 -10.28 0.57 -9.66
N GLN A 144 -10.90 0.17 -8.55
CA GLN A 144 -10.29 0.24 -7.22
C GLN A 144 -9.02 -0.60 -7.13
N MET A 145 -9.03 -1.83 -7.64
CA MET A 145 -7.88 -2.73 -7.63
C MET A 145 -6.75 -2.23 -8.54
N LYS A 146 -7.06 -1.71 -9.73
CA LYS A 146 -6.08 -1.04 -10.60
C LYS A 146 -5.44 0.16 -9.92
N GLY A 147 -6.23 0.98 -9.22
CA GLY A 147 -5.70 2.12 -8.45
C GLY A 147 -4.75 1.73 -7.31
N ARG A 148 -4.79 0.46 -6.88
CA ARG A 148 -3.86 -0.12 -5.91
C ARG A 148 -2.65 -0.79 -6.57
N GLY A 149 -2.59 -0.84 -7.91
CA GLY A 149 -1.49 -1.47 -8.65
C GLY A 149 -1.56 -3.00 -8.68
N ILE A 150 -2.75 -3.60 -8.60
CA ILE A 150 -2.96 -5.04 -8.79
C ILE A 150 -2.97 -5.33 -10.30
N SER A 151 -2.32 -6.42 -10.71
CA SER A 151 -2.24 -6.86 -12.10
C SER A 151 -3.61 -7.21 -12.69
N ASP A 152 -3.74 -7.09 -14.01
CA ASP A 152 -4.98 -7.41 -14.70
C ASP A 152 -5.35 -8.90 -14.56
N SER A 153 -4.38 -9.80 -14.58
CA SER A 153 -4.62 -11.24 -14.37
C SER A 153 -5.24 -11.52 -13.00
N ALA A 154 -4.65 -11.01 -11.92
CA ALA A 154 -5.17 -11.19 -10.56
C ALA A 154 -6.57 -10.58 -10.40
N ILE A 155 -6.81 -9.45 -11.05
CA ILE A 155 -8.13 -8.81 -11.07
C ILE A 155 -9.17 -9.70 -11.75
N GLU A 156 -8.89 -10.19 -12.95
CA GLU A 156 -9.85 -11.05 -13.67
C GLU A 156 -10.17 -12.30 -12.87
N THR A 157 -9.15 -13.03 -12.42
CA THR A 157 -9.32 -14.24 -11.61
C THR A 157 -10.15 -13.97 -10.35
N SER A 158 -9.98 -12.83 -9.70
CA SER A 158 -10.78 -12.47 -8.53
C SER A 158 -12.25 -12.13 -8.84
N LEU A 159 -12.54 -11.67 -10.07
CA LEU A 159 -13.86 -11.23 -10.51
C LEU A 159 -14.66 -12.29 -11.27
N ASP A 160 -14.02 -13.37 -11.72
CA ASP A 160 -14.65 -14.46 -12.47
C ASP A 160 -15.88 -15.01 -11.72
N ASN A 161 -15.72 -15.31 -10.43
CA ASN A 161 -16.77 -15.87 -9.59
C ASN A 161 -17.59 -14.82 -8.83
N TYR A 162 -17.33 -13.53 -9.04
CA TYR A 162 -18.10 -12.48 -8.39
C TYR A 162 -19.44 -12.29 -9.10
N ASP A 163 -20.55 -12.55 -8.39
CA ASP A 163 -21.88 -12.20 -8.87
C ASP A 163 -22.24 -10.76 -8.46
N GLU A 164 -22.38 -9.87 -9.44
CA GLU A 164 -22.79 -8.49 -9.21
C GLU A 164 -24.32 -8.30 -9.22
N MET A 165 -25.10 -9.32 -9.56
CA MET A 165 -26.57 -9.24 -9.63
C MET A 165 -27.22 -8.85 -8.29
N PRO A 166 -26.85 -9.43 -7.12
CA PRO A 166 -27.43 -9.04 -5.84
C PRO A 166 -27.17 -7.56 -5.52
N ALA A 167 -25.96 -7.08 -5.85
CA ALA A 167 -25.59 -5.68 -5.69
C ALA A 167 -26.45 -4.76 -6.59
N ALA A 168 -26.57 -5.12 -7.86
CA ALA A 168 -27.37 -4.38 -8.84
C ALA A 168 -28.84 -4.31 -8.43
N LEU A 169 -29.46 -5.45 -8.08
CA LEU A 169 -30.85 -5.53 -7.61
C LEU A 169 -31.10 -4.64 -6.40
N MET A 170 -30.19 -4.62 -5.43
CA MET A 170 -30.36 -3.79 -4.23
C MET A 170 -30.29 -2.29 -4.54
N HIS A 171 -29.41 -1.85 -5.46
CA HIS A 171 -29.40 -0.46 -5.92
C HIS A 171 -30.68 -0.13 -6.69
N THR A 172 -31.14 -1.04 -7.56
CA THR A 172 -32.38 -0.87 -8.33
C THR A 172 -33.58 -0.74 -7.39
N GLN A 173 -33.74 -1.65 -6.42
CA GLN A 173 -34.81 -1.59 -5.41
C GLN A 173 -34.78 -0.28 -4.61
N LYS A 174 -33.60 0.20 -4.20
CA LYS A 174 -33.47 1.48 -3.49
C LYS A 174 -33.95 2.67 -4.32
N GLN A 175 -33.69 2.68 -5.63
CA GLN A 175 -34.19 3.72 -6.53
C GLN A 175 -35.68 3.56 -6.84
N CYS A 176 -36.14 2.32 -6.98
CA CYS A 176 -37.54 2.02 -7.28
C CYS A 176 -38.48 2.14 -6.07
N LYS A 177 -37.99 2.22 -4.83
CA LYS A 177 -38.84 2.55 -3.66
C LYS A 177 -39.61 3.87 -3.82
N VAL A 178 -39.14 4.75 -4.71
CA VAL A 178 -39.73 6.05 -4.99
C VAL A 178 -40.62 6.02 -6.25
N ILE A 179 -40.61 4.92 -6.99
CA ILE A 179 -41.27 4.76 -8.29
C ILE A 179 -42.41 3.75 -8.14
N ASP A 180 -43.58 4.06 -8.68
CA ASP A 180 -44.63 3.05 -8.83
C ASP A 180 -44.21 2.02 -9.89
N LEU A 181 -43.91 0.80 -9.44
CA LEU A 181 -43.46 -0.29 -10.30
C LEU A 181 -44.59 -0.87 -11.17
N ASN A 182 -45.85 -0.56 -10.87
CA ASN A 182 -47.00 -1.00 -11.67
C ASN A 182 -47.22 -0.12 -12.91
N SER A 183 -46.75 1.13 -12.88
CA SER A 183 -46.93 2.09 -13.97
C SER A 183 -45.71 3.03 -14.17
N PRO A 184 -44.48 2.50 -14.33
CA PRO A 184 -43.30 3.34 -14.40
C PRO A 184 -43.29 4.19 -15.67
N SER A 185 -43.11 5.50 -15.54
CA SER A 185 -42.92 6.35 -16.72
C SER A 185 -41.58 6.02 -17.41
N PRO A 186 -41.49 6.13 -18.75
CA PRO A 186 -40.24 5.89 -19.47
C PRO A 186 -39.05 6.69 -18.91
N GLY A 187 -39.28 7.96 -18.51
CA GLY A 187 -38.26 8.81 -17.91
C GLY A 187 -37.76 8.32 -16.55
N GLN A 188 -38.63 7.73 -15.71
CA GLN A 188 -38.22 7.15 -14.43
C GLN A 188 -37.34 5.91 -14.63
N LEU A 189 -37.65 5.05 -15.60
CA LEU A 189 -36.81 3.89 -15.93
C LEU A 189 -35.44 4.31 -16.43
N ASP A 190 -35.37 5.34 -17.26
CA ASP A 190 -34.10 5.86 -17.76
C ASP A 190 -33.24 6.48 -16.65
N GLN A 191 -33.85 7.14 -15.66
CA GLN A 191 -33.14 7.61 -14.46
C GLN A 191 -32.52 6.45 -13.66
N VAL A 192 -33.25 5.35 -13.49
CA VAL A 192 -32.73 4.15 -12.80
C VAL A 192 -31.57 3.54 -13.59
N LYS A 193 -31.69 3.40 -14.92
CA LYS A 193 -30.61 2.93 -15.79
C LYS A 193 -29.36 3.82 -15.67
N GLN A 194 -29.53 5.14 -15.75
CA GLN A 194 -28.43 6.10 -15.61
C GLN A 194 -27.77 6.03 -14.23
N HIS A 195 -28.56 5.83 -13.17
CA HIS A 195 -28.02 5.62 -11.83
C HIS A 195 -27.11 4.39 -11.76
N LEU A 196 -27.61 3.24 -12.21
CA LEU A 196 -26.85 1.98 -12.21
C LEU A 196 -25.61 2.07 -13.11
N TYR A 197 -25.73 2.72 -14.26
CA TYR A 197 -24.61 2.95 -15.18
C TYR A 197 -23.50 3.79 -14.52
N ARG A 198 -23.84 4.84 -13.78
CA ARG A 198 -22.87 5.63 -12.99
C ARG A 198 -22.26 4.82 -11.84
N LYS A 199 -22.98 3.85 -11.28
CA LYS A 199 -22.45 2.88 -10.30
C LYS A 199 -21.57 1.79 -10.94
N GLY A 200 -21.56 1.69 -12.27
CA GLY A 200 -20.65 0.85 -13.04
C GLY A 200 -21.16 -0.55 -13.37
N PHE A 201 -22.45 -0.80 -13.21
CA PHE A 201 -23.07 -2.03 -13.69
C PHE A 201 -23.08 -2.09 -15.21
N GLN A 202 -22.94 -3.28 -15.78
CA GLN A 202 -23.02 -3.49 -17.22
C GLN A 202 -24.47 -3.37 -17.71
N THR A 203 -24.65 -3.00 -18.98
CA THR A 203 -25.98 -2.84 -19.58
C THR A 203 -26.82 -4.12 -19.47
N ALA A 204 -26.21 -5.29 -19.73
CA ALA A 204 -26.89 -6.58 -19.59
C ALA A 204 -27.39 -6.83 -18.15
N THR A 205 -26.58 -6.56 -17.13
CA THR A 205 -26.95 -6.64 -15.71
C THR A 205 -28.13 -5.70 -15.39
N ILE A 206 -28.08 -4.46 -15.90
CA ILE A 206 -29.11 -3.45 -15.69
C ILE A 206 -30.45 -3.90 -16.28
N GLU A 207 -30.45 -4.37 -17.53
CA GLU A 207 -31.65 -4.87 -18.20
C GLU A 207 -32.26 -6.06 -17.45
N LEU A 208 -31.43 -7.01 -17.01
CA LEU A 208 -31.88 -8.17 -16.25
C LEU A 208 -32.51 -7.77 -14.91
N CYS A 209 -31.93 -6.79 -14.20
CA CYS A 209 -32.52 -6.25 -12.97
C CYS A 209 -33.91 -5.64 -13.19
N LEU A 210 -34.06 -4.85 -14.27
CA LEU A 210 -35.34 -4.22 -14.59
C LEU A 210 -36.40 -5.26 -14.96
N GLN A 211 -36.04 -6.29 -15.75
CA GLN A 211 -36.93 -7.41 -16.07
C GLN A 211 -37.34 -8.22 -14.84
N THR A 212 -36.42 -8.40 -13.89
CA THR A 212 -36.71 -9.16 -12.66
C THR A 212 -37.74 -8.42 -11.81
N LEU A 213 -37.64 -7.09 -11.71
CA LEU A 213 -38.59 -6.26 -10.96
C LEU A 213 -39.99 -6.21 -11.58
N THR A 214 -40.09 -6.21 -12.92
CA THR A 214 -41.41 -6.28 -13.57
C THR A 214 -42.07 -7.63 -13.37
N LYS A 215 -41.29 -8.73 -13.37
CA LYS A 215 -41.81 -10.09 -13.14
C LYS A 215 -42.19 -10.38 -11.69
N SER A 216 -41.49 -9.83 -10.70
CA SER A 216 -41.78 -10.07 -9.28
C SER A 216 -43.01 -9.31 -8.75
N ASN A 217 -43.66 -8.48 -9.57
CA ASN A 217 -44.91 -7.78 -9.25
C ASN A 217 -46.16 -8.46 -9.86
N PHE A 218 -46.01 -9.65 -10.47
CA PHE A 218 -47.08 -10.56 -10.90
C PHE A 218 -47.03 -11.85 -10.09
#